data_AF-A0A9D6YA79-F1
#
_entry.id   AF-A0A9D6YA79-F1
#
_cell.length_a   1.000
_cell.length_b   1.000
_cell.length_c   1.000
_cell.angle_alpha   90.00
_cell.angle_beta   90.00
_cell.angle_gamma   90.00
#
_symmetry.space_group_name_H-M   'P 1'
#
loop_
_entity.id
_entity.type
_entity.pdbx_description
1 polymer ?
#
loop_
_entity_poly.entity_id
_entity_poly.type
_entity_poly.pdbx_seq_one_letter_code
_entity_poly.pdbx_strand_id
1 'polypeptide(L)'
;MAFDQKTRNLLQRTVTACRRVLDREFTAQLQELYGIQPDGSLTPIAALDHLGDEELDVARLLRERINHLEGGSASAMQSNHLPRMTGTTPIGVGLALGLPAVASGEGWVAMPHVSVEKRRVGERRPYTPLHRYGSEALTRTAAKPEHIARVIREQAFTVLNRLAALRLCEERGLVLECVRKGVNSEGFQLFTSSAGNALGETHEAYQVYLHCLFDELALDLGVLFDRFSPLALLFPRHAALTEVLTELNGTGKAAEREAMPAEQFGQIWQAEETAKR
;
A
#
# COMPACT_ATOMS: atom_id res chain seq x y z
N MET A 1 6.14 15.41 21.80
CA MET A 1 7.42 16.02 21.39
C MET A 1 7.45 16.06 19.87
N ALA A 2 7.84 17.17 19.24
CA ALA A 2 8.01 17.20 17.79
C ALA A 2 9.25 16.41 17.38
N PHE A 3 9.17 15.59 16.33
CA PHE A 3 10.32 14.86 15.78
C PHE A 3 11.47 15.82 15.47
N ASP A 4 12.68 15.49 15.91
CA ASP A 4 13.87 16.27 15.56
C ASP A 4 14.21 16.13 14.06
N GLN A 5 15.09 17.01 13.56
CA GLN A 5 15.46 17.00 12.14
C GLN A 5 16.11 15.67 11.72
N LYS A 6 16.87 15.05 12.62
CA LYS A 6 17.58 13.78 12.38
C LYS A 6 16.58 12.65 12.14
N THR A 7 15.58 12.53 12.99
CA THR A 7 14.52 11.51 12.92
C THR A 7 13.66 11.70 11.68
N ARG A 8 13.29 12.94 11.31
CA ARG A 8 12.56 13.22 10.07
C ARG A 8 13.35 12.82 8.81
N ASN A 9 14.64 13.17 8.78
CA ASN A 9 15.52 12.80 7.67
C ASN A 9 15.67 11.27 7.55
N LEU A 10 15.80 10.58 8.69
CA LEU A 10 15.89 9.12 8.73
C LEU A 10 14.61 8.47 8.22
N LEU A 11 13.43 8.87 8.74
CA LEU A 11 12.13 8.41 8.27
C LEU A 11 11.96 8.61 6.77
N GLN A 12 12.30 9.79 6.26
CA GLN A 12 12.22 10.09 4.83
C GLN A 12 13.11 9.14 4.01
N ARG A 13 14.33 8.85 4.47
CA ARG A 13 15.24 7.90 3.82
C ARG A 13 14.72 6.47 3.87
N THR A 14 14.23 6.01 5.02
CA THR A 14 13.61 4.69 5.17
C THR A 14 12.44 4.53 4.22
N VAL A 15 11.49 5.47 4.21
CA VAL A 15 10.33 5.43 3.31
C VAL A 15 10.77 5.43 1.84
N THR A 16 11.78 6.24 1.50
CA THR A 16 12.35 6.27 0.14
C THR A 16 12.99 4.93 -0.23
N ALA A 17 13.71 4.28 0.69
CA ALA A 17 14.34 2.98 0.47
C ALA A 17 13.27 1.89 0.26
N CYS A 18 12.29 1.79 1.15
CA CYS A 18 11.19 0.82 1.04
C CYS A 18 10.43 1.01 -0.28
N ARG A 19 10.09 2.25 -0.63
CA ARG A 19 9.37 2.54 -1.88
C ARG A 19 10.18 2.12 -3.12
N ARG A 20 11.50 2.32 -3.13
CA ARG A 20 12.35 1.86 -4.26
C ARG A 20 12.36 0.34 -4.42
N VAL A 21 12.32 -0.39 -3.31
CA VAL A 21 12.22 -1.86 -3.33
C VAL A 21 10.87 -2.28 -3.91
N LEU A 22 9.78 -1.71 -3.40
CA LEU A 22 8.41 -2.01 -3.86
C LEU A 22 8.17 -1.59 -5.31
N ASP A 23 8.62 -0.41 -5.72
CA ASP A 23 8.50 0.07 -7.10
C ASP A 23 9.19 -0.92 -8.06
N ARG A 24 10.40 -1.40 -7.73
CA ARG A 24 11.11 -2.41 -8.53
C ARG A 24 10.38 -3.74 -8.57
N GLU A 25 9.93 -4.22 -7.41
CA GLU A 25 9.25 -5.51 -7.28
C GLU A 25 7.91 -5.52 -8.03
N PHE A 26 7.10 -4.48 -7.89
CA PHE A 26 5.82 -4.39 -8.58
C PHE A 26 5.97 -4.14 -10.08
N THR A 27 7.03 -3.44 -10.48
CA THR A 27 7.42 -3.37 -11.89
C THR A 27 7.78 -4.75 -12.43
N ALA A 28 8.51 -5.58 -11.68
CA ALA A 28 8.83 -6.95 -12.09
C ALA A 28 7.57 -7.83 -12.17
N GLN A 29 6.70 -7.83 -11.14
CA GLN A 29 5.46 -8.60 -11.15
C GLN A 29 4.53 -8.22 -12.31
N LEU A 30 4.37 -6.92 -12.59
CA LEU A 30 3.57 -6.45 -13.72
C LEU A 30 4.08 -7.01 -15.06
N GLN A 31 5.40 -7.03 -15.24
CA GLN A 31 6.03 -7.54 -16.47
C GLN A 31 5.99 -9.06 -16.58
N GLU A 32 6.40 -9.74 -15.50
CA GLU A 32 6.64 -11.19 -15.46
C GLU A 32 5.32 -11.98 -15.39
N LEU A 33 4.36 -11.52 -14.59
CA LEU A 33 3.12 -12.27 -14.31
C LEU A 33 1.94 -11.71 -15.09
N TYR A 34 1.78 -10.39 -15.07
CA TYR A 34 0.53 -9.78 -15.57
C TYR A 34 0.63 -9.26 -17.00
N GLY A 35 1.79 -9.39 -17.66
CA GLY A 35 2.01 -8.97 -19.05
C GLY A 35 1.80 -7.46 -19.26
N ILE A 36 2.13 -6.63 -18.28
CA ILE A 36 2.02 -5.17 -18.31
C ILE A 36 3.43 -4.59 -18.32
N GLN A 37 3.86 -4.05 -19.46
CA GLN A 37 5.22 -3.54 -19.64
C GLN A 37 5.33 -2.06 -19.23
N PRO A 38 6.47 -1.61 -18.66
CA PRO A 38 6.67 -0.21 -18.27
C PRO A 38 6.64 0.76 -19.46
N ASP A 39 6.93 0.26 -20.66
CA ASP A 39 6.90 1.03 -21.91
C ASP A 39 5.48 1.26 -22.47
N GLY A 40 4.46 0.71 -21.80
CA GLY A 40 3.07 0.82 -22.22
C GLY A 40 2.51 -0.41 -22.94
N SER A 41 3.36 -1.37 -23.33
CA SER A 41 2.92 -2.57 -24.04
C SER A 41 2.14 -3.50 -23.10
N LEU A 42 0.98 -4.00 -23.55
CA LEU A 42 0.14 -4.92 -22.79
C LEU A 42 -0.06 -6.24 -23.55
N THR A 43 0.22 -7.35 -22.89
CA THR A 43 -0.21 -8.67 -23.35
C THR A 43 -1.73 -8.79 -23.17
N PRO A 44 -2.50 -9.19 -24.19
CA PRO A 44 -3.94 -9.43 -24.04
C PRO A 44 -4.22 -10.47 -22.95
N ILE A 45 -5.28 -10.27 -22.16
CA ILE A 45 -5.65 -11.23 -21.10
C ILE A 45 -5.87 -12.63 -21.66
N ALA A 46 -6.43 -12.75 -22.86
CA ALA A 46 -6.66 -14.04 -23.50
C ALA A 46 -5.37 -14.82 -23.82
N ALA A 47 -4.21 -14.16 -23.82
CA ALA A 47 -2.90 -14.77 -24.02
C ALA A 47 -2.16 -15.09 -22.70
N LEU A 48 -2.78 -14.84 -21.54
CA LEU A 48 -2.26 -15.19 -20.21
C LEU A 48 -2.90 -16.49 -19.71
N ASP A 49 -2.78 -17.57 -20.50
CA ASP A 49 -3.39 -18.88 -20.26
C ASP A 49 -2.77 -19.68 -19.10
N HIS A 50 -1.62 -19.23 -18.61
CA HIS A 50 -0.88 -19.82 -17.50
C HIS A 50 -1.33 -19.32 -16.12
N LEU A 51 -2.12 -18.24 -16.05
CA LEU A 51 -2.56 -17.65 -14.79
C LEU A 51 -3.75 -18.40 -14.20
N GLY A 52 -3.76 -18.57 -12.88
CA GLY A 52 -4.92 -19.06 -12.14
C GLY A 52 -6.06 -18.04 -12.06
N ASP A 53 -7.23 -18.46 -11.56
CA ASP A 53 -8.42 -17.59 -11.49
C ASP A 53 -8.17 -16.30 -10.68
N GLU A 54 -7.52 -16.40 -9.53
CA GLU A 54 -7.20 -15.24 -8.68
C GLU A 54 -6.23 -14.27 -9.38
N GLU A 55 -5.20 -14.81 -10.05
CA GLU A 55 -4.21 -14.02 -10.78
C GLU A 55 -4.82 -13.33 -12.01
N LEU A 56 -5.74 -14.01 -12.70
CA LEU A 56 -6.52 -13.44 -13.80
C LEU A 56 -7.40 -12.28 -13.33
N ASP A 57 -8.02 -12.40 -12.16
CA ASP A 57 -8.82 -11.32 -11.59
C ASP A 57 -7.94 -10.12 -11.20
N VAL A 58 -6.77 -10.35 -10.62
CA VAL A 58 -5.78 -9.29 -10.39
C VAL A 58 -5.35 -8.63 -11.71
N ALA A 59 -5.07 -9.42 -12.75
CA ALA A 59 -4.68 -8.93 -14.07
C ALA A 59 -5.76 -8.04 -14.72
N ARG A 60 -7.04 -8.40 -14.51
CA ARG A 60 -8.21 -7.62 -14.96
C ARG A 60 -8.31 -6.29 -14.20
N LEU A 61 -8.29 -6.35 -12.86
CA LEU A 61 -8.42 -5.18 -12.01
C LEU A 61 -7.28 -4.17 -12.23
N LEU A 62 -6.05 -4.63 -12.48
CA LEU A 62 -4.92 -3.77 -12.82
C LEU A 62 -5.15 -3.02 -14.15
N ARG A 63 -5.63 -3.72 -15.19
CA ARG A 63 -5.95 -3.11 -16.49
C ARG A 63 -7.12 -2.14 -16.41
N GLU A 64 -8.16 -2.48 -15.66
CA GLU A 64 -9.27 -1.57 -15.37
C GLU A 64 -8.78 -0.29 -14.68
N ARG A 65 -7.87 -0.44 -13.70
CA ARG A 65 -7.27 0.72 -13.01
C ARG A 65 -6.47 1.59 -13.96
N ILE A 66 -5.63 1.01 -14.82
CA ILE A 66 -4.87 1.75 -15.84
C ILE A 66 -5.82 2.50 -16.78
N ASN A 67 -6.86 1.82 -17.27
CA ASN A 67 -7.84 2.43 -18.18
C ASN A 67 -8.62 3.57 -17.52
N HIS A 68 -8.97 3.42 -16.23
CA HIS A 68 -9.62 4.49 -15.47
C HIS A 68 -8.72 5.73 -15.34
N LEU A 69 -7.40 5.56 -15.15
CA LEU A 69 -6.45 6.68 -15.10
C LEU A 69 -6.33 7.41 -16.45
N GLU A 70 -6.46 6.69 -17.55
CA GLU A 70 -6.52 7.27 -18.90
C GLU A 70 -7.80 8.10 -19.11
N GLY A 71 -8.96 7.54 -18.77
CA GLY A 71 -10.25 8.24 -18.87
C GLY A 71 -10.38 9.42 -17.91
N GLY A 72 -9.79 9.32 -16.72
CA GLY A 72 -9.76 10.38 -15.71
C GLY A 72 -8.93 11.60 -16.14
N SER A 73 -7.89 11.39 -16.96
CA SER A 73 -7.09 12.49 -17.55
C SER A 73 -7.91 13.35 -18.52
N ALA A 74 -8.94 12.79 -19.16
CA ALA A 74 -9.83 13.51 -20.08
C ALA A 74 -10.90 14.35 -19.36
N SER A 75 -11.31 13.96 -18.14
CA SER A 75 -12.35 14.66 -17.36
C SER A 75 -11.83 15.94 -16.70
N ALA A 76 -10.54 16.00 -16.34
CA ALA A 76 -9.91 17.18 -15.74
C ALA A 76 -9.84 18.40 -16.68
N MET A 77 -10.08 18.24 -17.98
CA MET A 77 -9.98 19.32 -18.98
C MET A 77 -11.30 20.07 -19.27
N GLN A 78 -12.41 19.71 -18.61
CA GLN A 78 -13.74 20.36 -18.83
C GLN A 78 -14.31 21.17 -17.66
N SER A 79 -13.66 21.19 -16.48
CA SER A 79 -14.16 21.97 -15.34
C SER A 79 -13.36 23.25 -15.11
N ASN A 80 -13.44 24.21 -16.04
CA ASN A 80 -12.89 25.55 -15.83
C ASN A 80 -13.97 26.64 -15.94
N HIS A 81 -15.05 26.47 -15.18
CA HIS A 81 -16.04 27.52 -14.88
C HIS A 81 -16.42 27.45 -13.39
N LEU A 82 -15.80 28.30 -12.58
CA LEU A 82 -16.12 28.51 -11.16
C LEU A 82 -16.85 29.85 -11.00
N PRO A 83 -18.00 29.92 -10.31
CA PRO A 83 -18.43 31.16 -9.68
C PRO A 83 -17.82 31.29 -8.27
N ARG A 84 -17.39 32.52 -7.97
CA ARG A 84 -16.92 33.03 -6.68
C ARG A 84 -18.07 33.11 -5.67
N MET A 85 -17.93 32.57 -4.44
CA MET A 85 -18.54 33.04 -3.16
C MET A 85 -17.85 32.28 -1.99
N THR A 86 -17.02 32.90 -1.16
CA THR A 86 -17.31 33.49 0.18
C THR A 86 -18.20 32.64 1.08
N GLY A 87 -17.62 32.02 2.12
CA GLY A 87 -18.36 31.39 3.21
C GLY A 87 -17.52 30.41 4.05
N THR A 88 -17.17 30.82 5.25
CA THR A 88 -16.55 30.07 6.36
C THR A 88 -17.40 28.88 6.83
N THR A 89 -16.81 27.68 6.96
CA THR A 89 -16.89 26.78 8.14
C THR A 89 -15.96 25.56 8.00
N PRO A 90 -15.49 24.97 9.12
CA PRO A 90 -14.38 24.01 9.20
C PRO A 90 -14.83 22.54 9.15
N ILE A 91 -13.86 21.61 9.20
CA ILE A 91 -13.88 20.12 9.28
C ILE A 91 -13.10 19.56 8.07
N GLY A 92 -11.90 18.97 8.16
CA GLY A 92 -11.10 18.57 9.31
C GLY A 92 -10.83 17.06 9.35
N VAL A 93 -10.27 16.47 8.29
CA VAL A 93 -9.54 15.18 8.32
C VAL A 93 -8.44 15.25 7.25
N GLY A 94 -7.28 15.72 7.69
CA GLY A 94 -6.02 15.60 6.97
C GLY A 94 -4.96 15.12 7.95
N LEU A 95 -4.05 14.30 7.44
CA LEU A 95 -2.86 13.71 8.07
C LEU A 95 -3.05 12.37 8.79
N ALA A 96 -2.24 11.40 8.37
CA ALA A 96 -1.59 10.45 9.28
C ALA A 96 -0.28 9.88 8.68
N LEU A 97 0.56 10.70 8.05
CA LEU A 97 2.00 10.45 7.87
C LEU A 97 2.67 11.82 7.75
N GLY A 98 3.18 12.35 8.87
CA GLY A 98 3.91 13.61 8.93
C GLY A 98 5.27 13.55 8.21
N LEU A 99 5.26 13.34 6.89
CA LEU A 99 6.39 13.59 6.01
C LEU A 99 6.47 15.10 5.74
N PRO A 100 7.64 15.76 5.90
CA PRO A 100 7.77 17.13 5.45
C PRO A 100 7.55 17.19 3.94
N ALA A 101 6.63 18.03 3.51
CA ALA A 101 6.45 18.40 2.11
C ALA A 101 7.77 19.03 1.62
N VAL A 102 8.62 18.24 0.96
CA VAL A 102 9.73 18.78 0.18
C VAL A 102 9.15 19.23 -1.15
N ALA A 103 9.16 20.55 -1.36
CA ALA A 103 8.71 21.18 -2.58
C ALA A 103 9.61 20.74 -3.74
N SER A 104 9.07 19.88 -4.60
CA SER A 104 9.61 19.63 -5.94
C SER A 104 8.43 19.28 -6.85
N GLY A 105 7.82 20.33 -7.41
CA GLY A 105 7.45 20.35 -8.82
C GLY A 105 6.31 19.49 -9.36
N GLU A 106 5.57 18.68 -8.60
CA GLU A 106 4.37 18.01 -9.12
C GLU A 106 3.24 18.01 -8.08
N GLY A 107 2.14 18.68 -8.41
CA GLY A 107 1.02 18.93 -7.52
C GLY A 107 0.22 17.66 -7.20
N TRP A 108 0.17 17.29 -5.92
CA TRP A 108 -0.70 16.25 -5.41
C TRP A 108 -2.10 16.84 -5.20
N VAL A 109 -3.07 16.42 -6.01
CA VAL A 109 -4.48 16.78 -5.84
C VAL A 109 -5.05 15.99 -4.66
N ALA A 110 -5.61 16.71 -3.68
CA ALA A 110 -6.24 16.14 -2.48
C ALA A 110 -7.38 15.17 -2.85
N MET A 111 -7.40 13.99 -2.24
CA MET A 111 -8.54 13.06 -2.34
C MET A 111 -9.73 13.61 -1.53
N PRO A 112 -10.97 13.48 -1.99
CA PRO A 112 -12.14 13.94 -1.25
C PRO A 112 -12.35 13.09 0.01
N HIS A 113 -12.67 13.77 1.10
CA HIS A 113 -13.09 13.21 2.38
C HIS A 113 -14.22 12.17 2.20
N VAL A 114 -14.02 10.95 2.70
CA VAL A 114 -15.10 9.96 2.86
C VAL A 114 -15.48 9.93 4.34
N SER A 115 -16.69 10.38 4.67
CA SER A 115 -17.24 10.34 6.03
C SER A 115 -17.37 8.90 6.51
N VAL A 116 -16.79 8.60 7.67
CA VAL A 116 -16.91 7.30 8.34
C VAL A 116 -18.26 7.25 9.05
N GLU A 117 -19.25 6.63 8.41
CA GLU A 117 -20.54 6.33 9.04
C GLU A 117 -20.42 5.01 9.82
N LYS A 118 -20.75 5.04 11.12
CA LYS A 118 -20.77 3.85 11.99
C LYS A 118 -21.78 2.84 11.45
N ARG A 119 -21.30 1.84 10.70
CA ARG A 119 -22.15 0.74 10.19
C ARG A 119 -22.20 -0.42 11.18
N ARG A 120 -23.39 -1.02 11.29
CA ARG A 120 -23.66 -2.18 12.14
C ARG A 120 -22.91 -3.41 11.62
N VAL A 121 -22.34 -4.17 12.56
CA VAL A 121 -21.71 -5.48 12.34
C VAL A 121 -22.71 -6.39 11.62
N GLY A 122 -22.35 -6.83 10.40
CA GLY A 122 -23.13 -7.83 9.64
C GLY A 122 -23.41 -7.48 8.17
N GLU A 123 -23.38 -6.21 7.77
CA GLU A 123 -23.49 -5.83 6.36
C GLU A 123 -22.11 -5.80 5.70
N ARG A 124 -21.60 -6.98 5.28
CA ARG A 124 -20.60 -6.99 4.21
C ARG A 124 -21.28 -6.35 3.00
N ARG A 125 -20.85 -5.15 2.60
CA ARG A 125 -21.02 -4.81 1.19
C ARG A 125 -20.16 -5.81 0.44
N PRO A 126 -20.72 -6.70 -0.40
CA PRO A 126 -19.88 -7.39 -1.36
C PRO A 126 -19.09 -6.30 -2.07
N TYR A 127 -17.77 -6.51 -2.23
CA TYR A 127 -17.02 -5.76 -3.21
C TYR A 127 -17.87 -5.76 -4.48
N THR A 128 -18.45 -4.60 -4.81
CA THR A 128 -19.24 -4.48 -6.02
C THR A 128 -18.19 -4.36 -7.09
N PRO A 129 -17.99 -5.37 -7.94
CA PRO A 129 -16.97 -5.25 -8.95
C PRO A 129 -17.29 -3.99 -9.75
N LEU A 130 -16.26 -3.26 -10.15
CA LEU A 130 -16.38 -2.20 -11.14
C LEU A 130 -16.70 -2.84 -12.51
N HIS A 131 -17.77 -3.64 -12.60
CA HIS A 131 -18.35 -4.29 -13.79
C HIS A 131 -18.88 -3.28 -14.83
N ARG A 132 -18.38 -2.03 -14.80
CA ARG A 132 -18.81 -0.95 -15.69
C ARG A 132 -17.64 -0.18 -16.30
N TYR A 133 -16.51 -0.87 -16.54
CA TYR A 133 -15.53 -0.44 -17.54
C TYR A 133 -15.31 -1.60 -18.51
N GLY A 134 -15.56 -1.32 -19.80
CA GLY A 134 -15.92 -2.33 -20.80
C GLY A 134 -14.81 -3.28 -21.22
N SER A 135 -15.22 -4.32 -21.96
CA SER A 135 -14.38 -5.32 -22.63
C SER A 135 -13.14 -4.76 -23.31
N GLU A 136 -13.18 -3.50 -23.76
CA GLU A 136 -12.07 -2.78 -24.38
C GLU A 136 -10.80 -2.75 -23.51
N ALA A 137 -10.91 -2.53 -22.20
CA ALA A 137 -9.75 -2.50 -21.30
C ALA A 137 -9.03 -3.86 -21.22
N LEU A 138 -9.78 -4.95 -21.41
CA LEU A 138 -9.27 -6.32 -21.33
C LEU A 138 -8.62 -6.79 -22.64
N THR A 139 -9.03 -6.20 -23.77
CA THR A 139 -8.52 -6.51 -25.12
C THR A 139 -7.38 -5.58 -25.56
N ARG A 140 -7.09 -4.53 -24.80
CA ARG A 140 -6.13 -3.50 -25.18
C ARG A 140 -4.69 -4.02 -25.11
N THR A 141 -3.89 -3.60 -26.09
CA THR A 141 -2.46 -3.97 -26.22
C THR A 141 -1.50 -2.84 -25.89
N ALA A 142 -2.02 -1.64 -25.59
CA ALA A 142 -1.21 -0.47 -25.28
C ALA A 142 -1.89 0.44 -24.25
N ALA A 143 -1.11 0.97 -23.33
CA ALA A 143 -1.48 2.01 -22.37
C ALA A 143 -0.36 3.05 -22.26
N LYS A 144 -0.64 4.23 -21.69
CA LYS A 144 0.43 5.21 -21.50
C LYS A 144 1.37 4.80 -20.35
N PRO A 145 2.71 4.87 -20.53
CA PRO A 145 3.69 4.57 -19.48
C PRO A 145 3.45 5.31 -18.17
N GLU A 146 3.01 6.57 -18.24
CA GLU A 146 2.73 7.40 -17.05
C GLU A 146 1.66 6.82 -16.14
N HIS A 147 0.66 6.11 -16.70
CA HIS A 147 -0.43 5.51 -15.94
C HIS A 147 -0.01 4.20 -15.31
N ILE A 148 0.81 3.41 -16.00
CA ILE A 148 1.42 2.20 -15.44
C ILE A 148 2.31 2.57 -14.27
N ALA A 149 3.19 3.57 -14.45
CA ALA A 149 4.04 4.09 -13.39
C ALA A 149 3.23 4.64 -12.21
N ARG A 150 2.06 5.25 -12.47
CA ARG A 150 1.15 5.70 -11.42
C ARG A 150 0.52 4.54 -10.65
N VAL A 151 0.06 3.48 -11.34
CA VAL A 151 -0.46 2.28 -10.67
C VAL A 151 0.61 1.68 -9.76
N ILE A 152 1.84 1.49 -10.24
CA ILE A 152 2.96 0.97 -9.43
C ILE A 152 3.13 1.78 -8.15
N ARG A 153 3.17 3.11 -8.25
CA ARG A 153 3.31 4.00 -7.08
C ARG A 153 2.14 3.89 -6.11
N GLU A 154 0.91 3.78 -6.62
CA GLU A 154 -0.30 3.61 -5.82
C GLU A 154 -0.26 2.28 -5.03
N GLN A 155 0.14 1.18 -5.70
CA GLN A 155 0.33 -0.13 -5.05
C GLN A 155 1.41 -0.08 -3.97
N ALA A 156 2.60 0.44 -4.31
CA ALA A 156 3.74 0.53 -3.40
C ALA A 156 3.42 1.38 -2.16
N PHE A 157 2.75 2.52 -2.35
CA PHE A 157 2.35 3.39 -1.26
C PHE A 157 1.42 2.67 -0.27
N THR A 158 0.38 2.02 -0.78
CA THR A 158 -0.64 1.39 0.07
C THR A 158 -0.05 0.21 0.84
N VAL A 159 0.75 -0.64 0.20
CA VAL A 159 1.42 -1.77 0.87
C VAL A 159 2.41 -1.29 1.92
N LEU A 160 3.24 -0.29 1.60
CA LEU A 160 4.16 0.29 2.58
C LEU A 160 3.40 0.86 3.79
N ASN A 161 2.29 1.55 3.54
CA ASN A 161 1.47 2.12 4.60
C ASN A 161 0.87 1.04 5.51
N ARG A 162 0.42 -0.09 4.95
CA ARG A 162 -0.05 -1.26 5.73
C ARG A 162 1.04 -1.86 6.60
N LEU A 163 2.23 -2.07 6.05
CA LEU A 163 3.37 -2.65 6.79
C LEU A 163 3.85 -1.70 7.89
N ALA A 164 3.92 -0.40 7.62
CA ALA A 164 4.24 0.63 8.60
C ALA A 164 3.18 0.69 9.73
N ALA A 165 1.89 0.58 9.38
CA ALA A 165 0.80 0.53 10.35
C ALA A 165 0.84 -0.75 11.20
N LEU A 166 1.17 -1.92 10.64
CA LEU A 166 1.43 -3.13 11.42
C LEU A 166 2.57 -2.92 12.41
N ARG A 167 3.69 -2.35 11.94
CA ARG A 167 4.84 -2.07 12.80
C ARG A 167 4.48 -1.13 13.95
N LEU A 168 3.64 -0.13 13.67
CA LEU A 168 3.09 0.78 14.65
C LEU A 168 2.17 0.09 15.67
N CYS A 169 1.28 -0.80 15.21
CA CYS A 169 0.40 -1.57 16.08
C CYS A 169 1.20 -2.50 16.99
N GLU A 170 2.25 -3.11 16.46
CA GLU A 170 3.15 -3.99 17.20
C GLU A 170 3.89 -3.25 18.33
N GLU A 171 4.43 -2.07 18.03
CA GLU A 171 5.09 -1.22 19.02
C GLU A 171 4.13 -0.80 20.13
N ARG A 172 2.88 -0.51 19.78
CA ARG A 172 1.85 -0.14 20.75
C ARG A 172 1.25 -1.33 21.50
N GLY A 173 1.71 -2.56 21.25
CA GLY A 173 1.17 -3.77 21.86
C GLY A 173 -0.29 -4.06 21.48
N LEU A 174 -0.78 -3.51 20.37
CA LEU A 174 -2.13 -3.77 19.84
C LEU A 174 -2.20 -5.12 19.12
N VAL A 175 -1.08 -5.55 18.56
CA VAL A 175 -0.89 -6.87 17.96
C VAL A 175 0.37 -7.50 18.54
N LEU A 176 0.41 -8.84 18.54
CA LEU A 176 1.61 -9.58 18.90
C LEU A 176 2.72 -9.31 17.87
N GLU A 177 4.00 -9.52 18.25
CA GLU A 177 5.15 -9.35 17.36
C GLU A 177 4.90 -10.09 16.04
N CYS A 178 4.87 -9.35 14.93
CA CYS A 178 4.47 -9.88 13.62
C CYS A 178 5.39 -9.46 12.48
N VAL A 179 6.03 -8.29 12.56
CA VAL A 179 6.86 -7.72 11.50
C VAL A 179 8.28 -7.38 11.95
N ARG A 180 8.52 -7.10 13.25
CA ARG A 180 9.86 -6.72 13.74
C ARG A 180 10.93 -7.79 13.51
N LYS A 181 10.59 -9.07 13.65
CA LYS A 181 11.51 -10.18 13.42
C LYS A 181 11.17 -11.01 12.17
N GLY A 182 10.29 -10.50 11.30
CA GLY A 182 9.86 -11.23 10.11
C GLY A 182 9.29 -12.61 10.47
N VAL A 183 9.80 -13.65 9.82
CA VAL A 183 9.46 -15.07 10.09
C VAL A 183 9.88 -15.56 11.49
N ASN A 184 10.72 -14.81 12.22
CA ASN A 184 11.10 -15.15 13.59
C ASN A 184 10.23 -14.42 14.63
N SER A 185 9.17 -13.73 14.19
CA SER A 185 8.28 -13.01 15.10
C SER A 185 7.41 -13.97 15.91
N GLU A 186 7.21 -13.68 17.19
CA GLU A 186 6.45 -14.52 18.11
C GLU A 186 5.05 -14.88 17.59
N GLY A 187 4.33 -13.90 17.04
CA GLY A 187 2.98 -14.13 16.50
C GLY A 187 2.95 -15.05 15.29
N PHE A 188 3.98 -15.02 14.45
CA PHE A 188 4.07 -15.97 13.35
C PHE A 188 4.38 -17.39 13.84
N GLN A 189 5.24 -17.53 14.85
CA GLN A 189 5.55 -18.83 15.46
C GLN A 189 4.32 -19.46 16.15
N LEU A 190 3.47 -18.65 16.80
CA LEU A 190 2.20 -19.13 17.35
C LEU A 190 1.20 -19.54 16.25
N PHE A 191 1.15 -18.76 15.16
CA PHE A 191 0.31 -19.04 14.02
C PHE A 191 0.68 -20.38 13.36
N THR A 192 1.97 -20.61 13.09
CA THR A 192 2.45 -21.88 12.50
C THR A 192 2.30 -23.05 13.46
N SER A 193 2.47 -22.84 14.78
CA SER A 193 2.22 -23.87 15.80
C SER A 193 0.75 -24.33 15.80
N SER A 194 -0.18 -23.44 15.46
CA SER A 194 -1.61 -23.73 15.41
C SER A 194 -2.07 -24.31 14.06
N ALA A 195 -1.51 -23.82 12.96
CA ALA A 195 -1.89 -24.22 11.60
C ALA A 195 -1.15 -25.49 11.10
N GLY A 196 -0.02 -25.85 11.71
CA GLY A 196 0.82 -26.97 11.29
C GLY A 196 1.44 -26.76 9.90
N ASN A 197 1.79 -27.86 9.21
CA ASN A 197 2.45 -27.84 7.90
C ASN A 197 1.49 -27.57 6.72
N ALA A 198 0.26 -27.14 6.97
CA ALA A 198 -0.77 -26.99 5.94
C ALA A 198 -0.57 -25.76 5.03
N LEU A 199 0.29 -24.82 5.42
CA LEU A 199 0.39 -23.49 4.81
C LEU A 199 1.56 -23.32 3.83
N GLY A 200 2.23 -24.42 3.45
CA GLY A 200 3.35 -24.39 2.50
C GLY A 200 4.69 -24.15 3.17
N GLU A 201 5.67 -23.62 2.41
CA GLU A 201 6.97 -23.26 2.98
C GLU A 201 6.85 -22.03 3.88
N THR A 202 7.88 -21.79 4.69
CA THR A 202 7.87 -20.78 5.75
C THR A 202 7.52 -19.38 5.24
N HIS A 203 7.92 -19.04 4.01
CA HIS A 203 7.73 -17.69 3.46
C HIS A 203 6.32 -17.48 2.91
N GLU A 204 5.75 -18.47 2.24
CA GLU A 204 4.35 -18.48 1.81
C GLU A 204 3.43 -18.44 3.02
N ALA A 205 3.70 -19.26 4.03
CA ALA A 205 2.96 -19.24 5.28
C ALA A 205 3.03 -17.88 5.98
N TYR A 206 4.18 -17.20 5.93
CA TYR A 206 4.33 -15.86 6.49
C TYR A 206 3.52 -14.80 5.73
N GLN A 207 3.45 -14.89 4.41
CA GLN A 207 2.58 -14.02 3.63
C GLN A 207 1.09 -14.26 3.96
N VAL A 208 0.66 -15.52 4.08
CA VAL A 208 -0.70 -15.88 4.50
C VAL A 208 -1.00 -15.30 5.89
N TYR A 209 -0.08 -15.43 6.83
CA TYR A 209 -0.21 -14.85 8.17
C TYR A 209 -0.42 -13.33 8.13
N LEU A 210 0.36 -12.59 7.34
CA LEU A 210 0.19 -11.14 7.20
C LEU A 210 -1.17 -10.78 6.58
N HIS A 211 -1.65 -11.55 5.60
CA HIS A 211 -2.99 -11.35 5.04
C HIS A 211 -4.08 -11.61 6.08
N CYS A 212 -3.97 -12.64 6.92
CA CYS A 212 -4.90 -12.86 8.02
C CYS A 212 -4.90 -11.70 9.01
N LEU A 213 -3.73 -11.14 9.35
CA LEU A 213 -3.65 -9.95 10.20
C LEU A 213 -4.31 -8.73 9.56
N PHE A 214 -4.15 -8.53 8.25
CA PHE A 214 -4.85 -7.46 7.54
C PHE A 214 -6.37 -7.66 7.58
N ASP A 215 -6.86 -8.88 7.36
CA ASP A 215 -8.28 -9.18 7.39
C ASP A 215 -8.90 -8.93 8.77
N GLU A 216 -8.18 -9.29 9.85
CA GLU A 216 -8.61 -9.00 11.22
C GLU A 216 -8.61 -7.49 11.51
N LEU A 217 -7.51 -6.80 11.21
CA LEU A 217 -7.39 -5.35 11.44
C LEU A 217 -8.34 -4.53 10.57
N ALA A 218 -8.76 -5.03 9.41
CA ALA A 218 -9.74 -4.38 8.56
C ALA A 218 -11.12 -4.29 9.22
N LEU A 219 -11.44 -5.14 10.19
CA LEU A 219 -12.69 -5.06 10.94
C LEU A 219 -12.80 -3.76 11.75
N ASP A 220 -11.70 -3.32 12.35
CA ASP A 220 -11.66 -2.14 13.22
C ASP A 220 -11.13 -0.88 12.51
N LEU A 221 -10.10 -1.03 11.68
CA LEU A 221 -9.39 0.07 11.01
C LEU A 221 -9.83 0.27 9.55
N GLY A 222 -10.70 -0.60 9.04
CA GLY A 222 -11.39 -0.44 7.76
C GLY A 222 -10.46 -0.48 6.55
N VAL A 223 -10.69 0.48 5.63
CA VAL A 223 -10.14 0.51 4.26
C VAL A 223 -8.61 0.46 4.18
N LEU A 224 -7.90 0.86 5.24
CA LEU A 224 -6.43 0.80 5.26
C LEU A 224 -5.94 -0.64 5.04
N PHE A 225 -6.57 -1.60 5.71
CA PHE A 225 -6.17 -3.02 5.68
C PHE A 225 -7.04 -3.88 4.75
N ASP A 226 -8.01 -3.29 4.05
CA ASP A 226 -8.85 -4.01 3.09
C ASP A 226 -8.02 -4.65 1.96
N ARG A 227 -7.77 -5.96 2.06
CA ARG A 227 -6.98 -6.71 1.09
C ARG A 227 -7.52 -6.65 -0.35
N PHE A 228 -8.81 -6.34 -0.53
CA PHE A 228 -9.45 -6.28 -1.84
C PHE A 228 -9.46 -4.87 -2.44
N SER A 229 -8.78 -3.91 -1.79
CA SER A 229 -8.60 -2.57 -2.32
C SER A 229 -7.87 -2.58 -3.68
N PRO A 230 -8.41 -1.91 -4.72
CA PRO A 230 -7.73 -1.75 -6.01
C PRO A 230 -6.38 -1.03 -5.91
N LEU A 231 -6.10 -0.35 -4.79
CA LEU A 231 -4.83 0.33 -4.52
C LEU A 231 -3.76 -0.59 -3.93
N ALA A 232 -4.06 -1.86 -3.65
CA ALA A 232 -3.10 -2.83 -3.11
C ALA A 232 -3.45 -4.28 -3.51
N LEU A 233 -3.62 -4.47 -4.82
CA LEU A 233 -3.79 -5.77 -5.49
C LEU A 233 -2.48 -6.58 -5.50
N LEU A 234 -1.34 -5.89 -5.51
CA LEU A 234 -0.02 -6.52 -5.49
C LEU A 234 0.52 -6.63 -4.07
N PHE A 235 1.27 -7.70 -3.80
CA PHE A 235 1.99 -7.90 -2.55
C PHE A 235 3.44 -8.34 -2.85
N PRO A 236 4.45 -7.82 -2.13
CA PRO A 236 5.85 -8.12 -2.44
C PRO A 236 6.19 -9.58 -2.19
N ARG A 237 6.93 -10.20 -3.13
CA ARG A 237 7.51 -11.55 -2.92
C ARG A 237 8.54 -11.53 -1.78
N HIS A 238 8.91 -12.72 -1.32
CA HIS A 238 9.77 -12.92 -0.14
C HIS A 238 11.01 -12.01 -0.09
N ALA A 239 11.80 -11.95 -1.17
CA ALA A 239 13.03 -11.14 -1.20
C ALA A 239 12.75 -9.65 -0.97
N ALA A 240 11.78 -9.09 -1.70
CA ALA A 240 11.39 -7.69 -1.58
C ALA A 240 10.74 -7.38 -0.22
N LEU A 241 9.89 -8.27 0.29
CA LEU A 241 9.28 -8.13 1.62
C LEU A 241 10.36 -8.07 2.71
N THR A 242 11.35 -8.97 2.64
CA THR A 242 12.47 -9.01 3.60
C THR A 242 13.30 -7.73 3.55
N GLU A 243 13.61 -7.21 2.35
CA GLU A 243 14.29 -5.93 2.19
C GLU A 243 13.48 -4.77 2.79
N VAL A 244 12.17 -4.70 2.54
CA VAL A 244 11.28 -3.67 3.10
C VAL A 244 11.22 -3.74 4.62
N LEU A 245 11.07 -4.94 5.19
CA LEU A 245 11.04 -5.14 6.64
C LEU A 245 12.38 -4.74 7.28
N THR A 246 13.50 -5.05 6.62
CA THR A 246 14.84 -4.65 7.09
C THR A 246 14.97 -3.13 7.18
N GLU A 247 14.52 -2.40 6.15
CA GLU A 247 14.50 -0.93 6.18
C GLU A 247 13.52 -0.38 7.25
N LEU A 248 12.31 -0.95 7.37
CA LEU A 248 11.30 -0.55 8.36
C LEU A 248 11.71 -0.85 9.81
N ASN A 249 12.57 -1.83 10.03
CA ASN A 249 13.05 -2.22 11.36
C ASN A 249 14.36 -1.51 11.76
N GLY A 250 14.86 -0.58 10.92
CA GLY A 250 16.06 0.18 11.22
C GLY A 250 17.35 -0.64 11.16
N THR A 251 17.32 -1.80 10.49
CA THR A 251 18.51 -2.63 10.21
C THR A 251 18.93 -2.55 8.75
N GLY A 252 18.26 -1.71 7.95
CA GLY A 252 18.54 -1.49 6.54
C GLY A 252 19.52 -0.35 6.28
N LYS A 253 19.74 -0.10 4.99
CA LYS A 253 20.73 0.86 4.47
C LYS A 253 20.44 2.29 4.93
N ALA A 254 19.18 2.63 5.18
CA ALA A 254 18.81 3.95 5.68
C ALA A 254 19.32 4.22 7.10
N ALA A 255 19.26 3.22 7.98
CA ALA A 255 19.65 3.34 9.38
C ALA A 255 21.17 3.22 9.60
N GLU A 256 21.84 2.34 8.86
CA GLU A 256 23.32 2.20 8.89
C GLU A 256 24.03 3.53 8.63
N ARG A 257 23.49 4.34 7.70
CA ARG A 257 24.06 5.65 7.34
C ARG A 257 23.97 6.70 8.44
N GLU A 258 23.06 6.53 9.39
CA GLU A 258 22.79 7.50 10.46
C GLU A 258 23.28 7.00 11.84
N ALA A 259 23.87 5.79 11.87
CA ALA A 259 24.37 5.09 13.06
C ALA A 259 23.38 5.05 14.22
N MET A 260 22.08 4.89 13.93
CA MET A 260 21.03 4.82 14.95
C MET A 260 20.78 3.36 15.35
N PRO A 261 20.85 3.00 16.65
CA PRO A 261 20.49 1.66 17.11
C PRO A 261 19.02 1.31 16.83
N ALA A 262 18.74 0.04 16.56
CA ALA A 262 17.38 -0.45 16.25
C ALA A 262 16.37 -0.17 17.39
N GLU A 263 16.81 -0.18 18.64
CA GLU A 263 15.98 0.18 19.80
C GLU A 263 15.51 1.64 19.74
N GLN A 264 16.41 2.55 19.35
CA GLN A 264 16.09 3.96 19.15
C GLN A 264 15.19 4.17 17.92
N PHE A 265 15.37 3.35 16.87
CA PHE A 265 14.47 3.35 15.72
C PHE A 265 13.05 2.91 16.09
N GLY A 266 12.91 1.92 16.99
CA GLY A 266 11.62 1.47 17.53
C GLY A 266 10.81 2.60 18.18
N GLN A 267 11.48 3.53 18.86
CA GLN A 267 10.84 4.69 19.50
C GLN A 267 10.16 5.63 18.50
N ILE A 268 10.54 5.60 17.22
CA ILE A 268 9.89 6.41 16.17
C ILE A 268 8.42 6.02 16.00
N TRP A 269 8.12 4.73 16.18
CA TRP A 269 6.77 4.19 16.12
C TRP A 269 5.99 4.44 17.43
N GLN A 270 6.66 4.74 18.54
CA GLN A 270 6.01 5.03 19.82
C GLN A 270 5.54 6.49 19.94
N ALA A 271 6.05 7.40 19.10
CA ALA A 271 5.82 8.82 19.27
C ALA A 271 4.35 9.21 19.10
N GLU A 272 3.71 9.66 20.19
CA GLU A 272 2.41 10.33 20.16
C GLU A 272 2.48 11.70 19.46
N GLU A 273 1.46 12.02 18.68
CA GLU A 273 1.06 13.41 18.42
C GLU A 273 0.59 14.06 19.73
N THR A 274 1.52 14.46 20.59
CA THR A 274 1.24 15.44 21.65
C THR A 274 1.19 16.83 21.03
N ALA A 275 0.17 17.08 20.21
CA ALA A 275 -0.15 18.42 19.69
C ALA A 275 -1.64 18.50 19.31
N LYS A 276 -2.50 18.55 20.32
CA LYS A 276 -3.83 19.21 20.30
C LYS A 276 -4.36 19.26 21.73
N ARG A 277 -3.95 20.30 22.46
CA ARG A 277 -4.77 20.94 23.49
C ARG A 277 -5.31 22.23 22.90
#